data_AF-A0A1F5VEP1-F1
#
_entry.id   AF-A0A1F5VEP1-F1
#
_cell.length_a   1.000
_cell.length_b   1.000
_cell.length_c   1.000
_cell.angle_alpha   90.00
_cell.angle_beta   90.00
_cell.angle_gamma   90.00
#
_symmetry.space_group_name_H-M   'P 1'
#
loop_
_entity.id
_entity.type
_entity.pdbx_description
1 polymer ?
#
loop_
_entity_poly.entity_id
_entity_poly.type
_entity_poly.pdbx_seq_one_letter_code
_entity_poly.pdbx_strand_id
1 'polypeptide(L)' 'MTYKSTIVINKESEWFVAYSLELGVASQGKTIEEAQANLKEAIELYLEDQPVLRKKLACSNVAPLVTSLELKHV' A
#
# COMPACT_ATOMS: atom_id res chain seq x y z
N MET A 1 4.66 0.35 18.05
CA MET A 1 3.32 0.80 17.63
C MET A 1 2.98 0.05 16.36
N THR A 2 1.78 -0.54 16.27
CA THR A 2 1.36 -1.29 15.09
C THR A 2 0.48 -0.39 14.23
N TYR A 3 0.88 -0.19 12.97
CA TYR A 3 0.10 0.54 11.98
C TYR A 3 -0.39 -0.46 10.94
N LYS A 4 -1.62 -0.29 10.46
CA LYS A 4 -2.19 -1.12 9.41
C LYS A 4 -2.53 -0.24 8.22
N SER A 5 -2.10 -0.66 7.04
CA SER A 5 -2.45 -0.05 5.76
C SER A 5 -2.92 -1.15 4.82
N THR A 6 -3.91 -0.81 4.00
CA THR A 6 -4.44 -1.65 2.94
C THR A 6 -3.58 -1.47 1.70
N ILE A 7 -2.99 -2.55 1.22
CA ILE A 7 -2.14 -2.53 0.03
C ILE A 7 -2.81 -3.28 -1.12
N VAL A 8 -2.56 -2.82 -2.34
CA VAL A 8 -2.96 -3.48 -3.59
C VAL A 8 -1.69 -3.84 -4.34
N ILE A 9 -1.62 -5.06 -4.88
CA ILE A 9 -0.47 -5.53 -5.66
C ILE A 9 -0.97 -5.93 -7.05
N ASN A 10 -0.43 -5.27 -8.08
CA ASN A 10 -0.74 -5.55 -9.46
C ASN A 10 0.49 -6.12 -10.17
N LYS A 11 0.28 -7.07 -11.09
CA LYS A 11 1.34 -7.48 -12.01
C LYS A 11 1.38 -6.49 -13.18
N GLU A 12 2.52 -5.82 -13.35
CA GLU A 12 2.77 -4.88 -14.44
C GLU A 12 3.97 -5.36 -15.25
N SER A 13 3.70 -5.99 -16.39
CA SER A 13 4.73 -6.60 -17.25
C SER A 13 5.60 -7.59 -16.46
N GLU A 14 6.91 -7.35 -16.32
CA GLU A 14 7.84 -8.19 -15.57
C GLU A 14 7.85 -7.92 -14.05
N TRP A 15 7.18 -6.86 -13.58
CA TRP A 15 7.23 -6.40 -12.19
C TRP A 15 5.92 -6.66 -11.45
N PHE A 16 6.00 -6.71 -10.12
CA PHE A 16 4.85 -6.56 -9.23
C PHE A 16 4.94 -5.17 -8.62
N VAL A 17 3.87 -4.39 -8.75
CA VAL A 17 3.77 -3.03 -8.20
C VAL A 17 2.82 -3.07 -7.02
N ALA A 18 3.33 -2.72 -5.84
CA ALA A 18 2.59 -2.67 -4.59
C ALA A 18 2.28 -1.21 -4.23
N TYR A 19 1.04 -0.92 -3.83
CA TYR A 19 0.56 0.42 -3.56
C TYR A 19 -0.27 0.48 -2.28
N SER A 20 0.00 1.44 -1.40
CA SER A 20 -0.78 1.73 -0.19
C SER A 20 -1.94 2.69 -0.49
N LEU A 21 -3.17 2.26 -0.21
CA LEU A 21 -4.38 3.06 -0.45
C LEU A 21 -4.48 4.27 0.49
N GLU A 22 -3.98 4.17 1.71
CA GLU A 22 -4.08 5.24 2.70
C GLU A 22 -2.96 6.28 2.58
N LEU A 23 -1.79 5.88 2.09
CA LEU A 23 -0.58 6.72 2.10
C LEU A 23 -0.20 7.23 0.72
N GLY A 24 -0.69 6.62 -0.36
CA GLY A 24 -0.27 6.96 -1.72
C GLY A 24 1.19 6.58 -2.03
N VAL A 25 1.78 5.70 -1.20
CA VAL A 25 3.15 5.21 -1.38
C VAL A 25 3.12 3.96 -2.25
N ALA A 26 4.02 3.90 -3.23
CA ALA A 26 4.19 2.75 -4.11
C ALA A 26 5.62 2.21 -4.02
N SER A 27 5.77 0.91 -4.27
CA SER A 27 7.07 0.28 -4.53
C SER A 27 6.88 -0.91 -5.47
N GLN A 28 7.97 -1.52 -5.91
CA GLN A 28 7.94 -2.64 -6.87
C GLN A 28 8.95 -3.73 -6.52
N GLY A 29 8.71 -4.93 -7.03
CA GLY A 29 9.62 -6.07 -6.90
C GLY A 29 9.44 -7.08 -8.04
N LYS A 30 10.38 -8.00 -8.20
CA LYS A 30 10.30 -9.11 -9.16
C LYS A 30 9.35 -10.20 -8.67
N THR A 31 9.12 -10.31 -7.37
CA THR A 31 8.09 -11.16 -6.76
C THR A 31 7.09 -10.35 -5.93
N ILE A 32 5.98 -10.99 -5.52
CA ILE A 32 4.96 -10.39 -4.64
C ILE A 32 5.59 -10.04 -3.30
N GLU A 33 6.40 -10.95 -2.75
CA GLU A 33 7.08 -10.79 -1.46
C GLU A 33 8.08 -9.64 -1.50
N GLU A 34 8.85 -9.54 -2.58
CA GLU A 34 9.81 -8.44 -2.77
C GLU A 34 9.09 -7.09 -2.89
N ALA A 35 8.03 -7.01 -3.69
CA ALA A 35 7.24 -5.77 -3.82
C ALA A 35 6.64 -5.34 -2.48
N GLN A 36 6.15 -6.29 -1.68
CA GLN A 36 5.62 -6.03 -0.34
C GLN A 36 6.72 -5.60 0.65
N ALA A 37 7.89 -6.24 0.62
CA ALA A 37 9.03 -5.87 1.47
C ALA A 37 9.52 -4.47 1.15
N ASN A 38 9.70 -4.16 -0.14
CA ASN A 38 10.15 -2.85 -0.59
C ASN A 38 9.10 -1.76 -0.27
N LEU A 39 7.80 -2.07 -0.39
CA LEU A 39 6.74 -1.14 0.01
C LEU A 39 6.75 -0.88 1.52
N LYS A 40 7.00 -1.91 2.33
CA LYS A 40 7.09 -1.75 3.78
C LYS A 40 8.21 -0.77 4.17
N GLU A 41 9.41 -0.94 3.61
CA GLU A 41 10.53 -0.02 3.85
C GLU A 41 10.20 1.41 3.41
N ALA A 42 9.60 1.56 2.22
CA ALA A 42 9.18 2.87 1.70
C ALA A 42 8.15 3.55 2.62
N ILE A 43 7.21 2.80 3.19
CA ILE A 43 6.23 3.31 4.16
C ILE A 43 6.91 3.67 5.48
N GLU A 44 7.82 2.84 5.98
CA GLU A 44 8.55 3.11 7.22
C GLU A 44 9.31 4.43 7.12
N LEU A 45 10.07 4.62 6.04
CA LEU A 45 10.77 5.87 5.71
C LEU A 45 9.79 7.05 5.57
N TYR A 46 8.71 6.88 4.81
CA TYR A 46 7.72 7.94 4.61
C TYR A 46 7.08 8.41 5.94
N LEU A 47 6.91 7.50 6.89
CA LEU A 47 6.32 7.81 8.19
C LEU A 47 7.30 8.49 9.15
N GLU A 48 8.62 8.40 8.97
CA GLU A 48 9.62 9.03 9.87
C GLU A 48 9.37 10.53 10.07
N ASP A 49 9.01 11.24 9.01
CA ASP A 49 8.77 12.69 9.06
C ASP A 49 7.29 13.10 9.18
N GLN A 50 6.37 12.14 9.36
CA GLN A 50 4.92 12.35 9.25
C GLN A 50 4.13 11.89 10.51
N PRO A 51 4.24 12.60 11.66
CA PRO A 51 3.60 12.19 12.92
C PRO A 51 2.07 12.17 12.87
N VAL A 52 1.44 13.02 12.03
CA VAL A 52 -0.02 13.06 11.85
C VAL A 52 -0.52 11.79 11.16
N LEU A 53 0.21 11.29 10.16
CA LEU A 53 -0.15 10.07 9.43
C LEU A 53 -0.02 8.82 10.30
N ARG A 54 1.00 8.77 11.16
CA ARG A 54 1.13 7.70 12.17
C ARG A 54 -0.12 7.59 13.05
N LYS A 55 -0.64 8.72 13.53
CA LYS A 55 -1.87 8.74 14.35
C LYS A 55 -3.09 8.26 13.57
N LYS A 56 -3.21 8.63 12.30
CA LYS A 56 -4.34 8.22 11.45
C LYS A 56 -4.36 6.70 11.19
N LEU A 57 -3.21 6.09 10.93
CA LEU A 57 -3.09 4.63 10.72
C LEU A 57 -3.29 3.83 12.01
N ALA A 58 -3.01 4.41 13.17
CA ALA A 58 -3.19 3.74 14.46
C ALA A 58 -4.65 3.69 14.93
N CYS A 59 -5.53 4.55 14.39
CA CYS A 59 -6.89 4.73 14.89
C CYS A 59 -7.96 3.90 14.17
N SER A 60 -7.65 3.24 13.05
CA SER A 60 -8.64 2.48 12.28
C SER A 60 -8.43 0.97 12.45
N ASN A 61 -9.22 0.34 13.31
CA ASN A 61 -9.16 -1.12 13.54
C ASN A 61 -9.94 -1.93 12.50
N VAL A 62 -10.68 -1.27 11.61
CA VAL A 62 -11.52 -1.93 10.61
C VAL A 62 -10.80 -1.91 9.27
N ALA A 63 -10.54 -3.09 8.70
CA ALA A 63 -10.03 -3.20 7.34
C ALA A 63 -11.14 -2.83 6.35
N PRO A 64 -10.87 -1.94 5.38
CA PRO A 64 -11.86 -1.63 4.35
C PRO A 64 -12.12 -2.85 3.47
N LEU A 65 -13.30 -2.91 2.86
CA LEU A 65 -13.60 -3.86 1.79
C LEU A 65 -13.02 -3.30 0.49
N VAL A 66 -12.17 -4.08 -0.18
CA VAL A 66 -11.51 -3.72 -1.46
C VAL A 66 -12.14 -4.55 -2.57
N THR A 67 -12.54 -3.91 -3.66
CA THR A 67 -13.12 -4.57 -4.83
C THR A 67 -12.77 -3.83 -6.13
N SER A 68 -12.82 -4.53 -7.25
CA SER A 68 -12.58 -3.99 -8.59
C SER A 68 -13.91 -3.85 -9.35
N LEU A 69 -14.03 -2.82 -10.18
CA LEU A 69 -15.19 -2.58 -11.05
C LEU A 69 -14.72 -2.47 -12.50
N GLU A 70 -15.29 -3.29 -13.38
CA GLU A 70 -15.05 -3.20 -14.82
C GLU A 70 -16.05 -2.26 -15.48
N LEU A 71 -15.55 -1.30 -16.27
CA LEU A 71 -16.36 -0.34 -17.02
C LEU A 71 -16.07 -0.51 -18.51
N LYS A 72 -17.11 -0.56 -19.34
CA LYS A 72 -16.98 -0.53 -20.80
C LYS A 72 -17.31 0.87 -21.29
N HIS A 73 -16.37 1.52 -21.96
CA HIS A 73 -16.63 2.76 -22.69
C HIS A 73 -16.99 2.38 -24.14
N VAL A 74 -18.10 2.94 -24.64
CA VAL A 74 -18.61 2.74 -26.01
C VAL A 74 -18.23 3.92 -26.88
#